data_AF-O02796-F1
#
_entry.id   AF-O02796-F1
#
_cell.length_a   1.000
_cell.length_b   1.000
_cell.length_c   1.000
_cell.angle_alpha   90.00
_cell.angle_beta   90.00
_cell.angle_gamma   90.00
#
_symmetry.space_group_name_H-M   'P 1'
#
loop_
_entity.id
_entity.type
_entity.pdbx_description
1 polymer ?
#
loop_
_entity_poly.entity_id
_entity_poly.type
_entity_poly.pdbx_seq_one_letter_code
_entity_poly.pdbx_strand_id
1 'polypeptide(L)'
;DPMQYMRADEAAGALRQHDADVDATLKSLNNQIESIRSPEGSRKNPARTCRDLQLCHPEWKSGDYWIDPNQGCTLDAMKVFCNMETGETCVYPNPATVPKKNWWSSKSQKQQHVWFGETINGGFHFSYGDSSLPPNTANVQMTFLRLLSTEGSQNITYHCKNSVAYLDEATGNLKKALLLQGSNDVEIRAEGNSRFTYTVLQDGCTKHTGKWGKTV
;
A
#
# COMPACT_ATOMS: atom_id res chain seq x y z
N ASP A 1 -41.58 -55.93 29.75
CA ASP A 1 -41.39 -55.38 28.41
C ASP A 1 -41.79 -53.91 28.43
N PRO A 2 -40.85 -52.94 28.43
CA PRO A 2 -41.22 -51.54 28.43
C PRO A 2 -41.19 -51.01 27.00
N MET A 3 -42.36 -51.04 26.34
CA MET A 3 -42.59 -50.24 25.14
C MET A 3 -42.54 -48.75 25.53
N GLN A 4 -41.42 -48.11 25.18
CA GLN A 4 -41.18 -46.68 25.31
C GLN A 4 -42.19 -45.95 24.40
N TYR A 5 -43.23 -45.37 25.01
CA TYR A 5 -44.14 -44.47 24.31
C TYR A 5 -43.39 -43.15 24.01
N MET A 6 -42.79 -43.06 22.82
CA MET A 6 -42.35 -41.78 22.27
C MET A 6 -43.57 -40.86 22.15
N ARG A 7 -43.61 -39.77 22.91
CA ARG A 7 -44.67 -38.77 22.79
C ARG A 7 -44.47 -38.04 21.46
N ALA A 8 -45.56 -37.85 20.69
CA ALA A 8 -45.53 -37.13 19.41
C ALA A 8 -44.93 -35.71 19.53
N ASP A 9 -45.02 -35.09 20.71
CA ASP A 9 -44.43 -33.77 21.01
C ASP A 9 -42.88 -33.79 21.02
N GLU A 10 -42.23 -34.89 21.41
CA GLU A 10 -40.75 -35.01 21.37
C GLU A 10 -40.25 -35.14 19.92
N ALA A 11 -40.96 -35.88 19.08
CA ALA A 11 -40.67 -35.98 17.66
C ALA A 11 -40.87 -34.62 16.95
N ALA A 12 -41.94 -33.88 17.29
CA ALA A 12 -42.19 -32.56 16.74
C ALA A 12 -41.14 -31.51 17.17
N GLY A 13 -40.62 -31.60 18.40
CA GLY A 13 -39.51 -30.77 18.87
C GLY A 13 -38.19 -31.04 18.13
N ALA A 14 -37.87 -32.33 17.90
CA ALA A 14 -36.69 -32.74 17.15
C ALA A 14 -36.76 -32.35 15.66
N LEU A 15 -37.94 -32.46 15.03
CA LEU A 15 -38.16 -31.99 13.65
C LEU A 15 -37.99 -30.47 13.51
N ARG A 16 -38.53 -29.67 14.45
CA ARG A 16 -38.34 -28.21 14.45
C ARG A 16 -36.88 -27.79 14.64
N GLN A 17 -36.14 -28.51 15.50
CA GLN A 17 -34.70 -28.28 15.67
C GLN A 17 -33.93 -28.62 14.39
N HIS A 18 -34.25 -29.77 13.78
CA HIS A 18 -33.66 -30.19 12.51
C HIS A 18 -33.92 -29.18 11.38
N ASP A 19 -35.15 -28.69 11.24
CA ASP A 19 -35.49 -27.68 10.23
C ASP A 19 -34.74 -26.36 10.47
N ALA A 20 -34.61 -25.94 11.73
CA ALA A 20 -33.81 -24.76 12.09
C ALA A 20 -32.32 -24.94 11.78
N ASP A 21 -31.77 -26.13 11.99
CA ASP A 21 -30.37 -26.46 11.68
C ASP A 21 -30.11 -26.48 10.17
N VAL A 22 -31.06 -26.99 9.38
CA VAL A 22 -31.02 -26.94 7.90
C VAL A 22 -31.06 -25.49 7.42
N ASP A 23 -31.99 -24.67 7.93
CA ASP A 23 -32.10 -23.26 7.59
C ASP A 23 -30.82 -22.47 7.95
N ALA A 24 -30.22 -22.76 9.11
CA ALA A 24 -28.96 -22.16 9.51
C ALA A 24 -27.82 -22.54 8.55
N THR A 25 -27.78 -23.81 8.11
CA THR A 25 -26.78 -24.30 7.16
C THR A 25 -26.95 -23.64 5.79
N LEU A 26 -28.18 -23.52 5.29
CA LEU A 26 -28.47 -22.85 4.02
C LEU A 26 -28.06 -21.37 4.05
N LYS A 27 -28.37 -20.66 5.15
CA LYS A 27 -27.92 -19.27 5.35
C LYS A 27 -26.40 -19.17 5.37
N SER A 28 -25.72 -20.08 6.05
CA SER A 28 -24.25 -20.13 6.10
C SER A 28 -23.64 -20.33 4.72
N LEU A 29 -24.17 -21.28 3.92
CA LEU A 29 -23.70 -21.54 2.56
C LEU A 29 -23.96 -20.35 1.63
N ASN A 30 -25.14 -19.72 1.72
CA ASN A 30 -25.44 -18.52 0.94
C ASN A 30 -24.46 -17.39 1.28
N ASN A 31 -24.18 -17.15 2.56
CA ASN A 31 -23.21 -16.14 2.98
C ASN A 31 -21.79 -16.46 2.50
N GLN A 32 -21.39 -17.74 2.47
CA GLN A 32 -20.10 -18.15 1.92
C GLN A 32 -20.02 -17.87 0.41
N ILE A 33 -21.07 -18.20 -0.34
CA ILE A 33 -21.13 -17.94 -1.78
C ILE A 33 -21.07 -16.42 -2.04
N GLU A 34 -21.84 -15.62 -1.31
CA GLU A 34 -21.80 -14.16 -1.45
C GLU A 34 -20.41 -13.60 -1.13
N SER A 35 -19.73 -14.11 -0.09
CA SER A 35 -18.36 -13.68 0.23
C SER A 35 -17.32 -14.00 -0.85
N ILE A 36 -17.57 -15.02 -1.67
CA ILE A 36 -16.74 -15.36 -2.84
C ILE A 36 -17.06 -14.44 -4.02
N ARG A 37 -18.35 -14.12 -4.22
CA ARG A 37 -18.81 -13.31 -5.36
C ARG A 37 -18.54 -11.82 -5.18
N SER A 38 -18.65 -11.32 -3.96
CA SER A 38 -18.51 -9.91 -3.62
C SER A 38 -17.77 -9.78 -2.29
N PRO A 39 -16.45 -10.05 -2.29
CA PRO A 39 -15.64 -9.98 -1.08
C PRO A 39 -15.70 -8.60 -0.44
N GLU A 40 -15.60 -8.60 0.88
CA GLU A 40 -15.83 -7.44 1.73
C GLU A 40 -14.53 -6.68 2.07
N GLY A 41 -13.40 -7.04 1.47
CA GLY A 41 -12.12 -6.39 1.75
C GLY A 41 -11.62 -6.59 3.19
N SER A 42 -12.07 -7.65 3.87
CA SER A 42 -11.52 -8.06 5.16
C SER A 42 -10.30 -8.96 4.96
N ARG A 43 -9.46 -9.16 6.00
CA ARG A 43 -8.30 -10.07 5.89
C ARG A 43 -8.71 -11.50 5.50
N LYS A 44 -9.91 -11.92 5.90
CA LYS A 44 -10.44 -13.25 5.59
C LYS A 44 -10.97 -13.33 4.16
N ASN A 45 -11.64 -12.28 3.71
CA ASN A 45 -12.24 -12.18 2.38
C ASN A 45 -11.74 -10.89 1.69
N PRO A 46 -10.46 -10.84 1.28
CA PRO A 46 -9.89 -9.66 0.64
C PRO A 46 -10.52 -9.44 -0.74
N ALA A 47 -10.67 -8.18 -1.14
CA ALA A 47 -11.08 -7.84 -2.50
C ALA A 47 -9.87 -7.91 -3.45
N ARG A 48 -10.07 -7.91 -4.77
CA ARG A 48 -8.94 -7.95 -5.70
C ARG A 48 -8.18 -6.61 -5.75
N THR A 49 -8.91 -5.50 -5.84
CA THR A 49 -8.38 -4.13 -5.77
C THR A 49 -9.38 -3.22 -5.05
N CYS A 50 -8.94 -2.02 -4.65
CA CYS A 50 -9.87 -1.02 -4.12
C CYS A 50 -10.94 -0.59 -5.13
N ARG A 51 -10.59 -0.59 -6.43
CA ARG A 51 -11.53 -0.28 -7.50
C ARG A 51 -12.62 -1.35 -7.63
N ASP A 52 -12.24 -2.63 -7.55
CA ASP A 52 -13.22 -3.73 -7.55
C ASP A 52 -14.14 -3.62 -6.33
N LEU A 53 -13.57 -3.32 -5.16
CA LEU A 53 -14.34 -3.14 -3.92
C LEU A 53 -15.32 -1.98 -4.01
N GLN A 54 -14.90 -0.83 -4.56
CA GLN A 54 -15.74 0.34 -4.80
C GLN A 54 -16.90 0.04 -5.76
N LEU A 55 -16.67 -0.74 -6.81
CA LEU A 55 -17.69 -1.10 -7.80
C LEU A 55 -18.72 -2.08 -7.24
N CYS A 56 -18.29 -3.02 -6.39
CA CYS A 56 -19.18 -3.98 -5.74
C CYS A 56 -19.97 -3.35 -4.58
N HIS A 57 -19.38 -2.40 -3.86
CA HIS A 57 -19.94 -1.80 -2.65
C HIS A 57 -19.89 -0.26 -2.69
N PRO A 58 -20.71 0.39 -3.54
CA PRO A 58 -20.63 1.83 -3.81
C PRO A 58 -20.96 2.72 -2.60
N GLU A 59 -21.63 2.19 -1.58
CA GLU A 59 -21.96 2.90 -0.35
C GLU A 59 -20.80 2.96 0.66
N TRP A 60 -19.73 2.18 0.42
CA TRP A 60 -18.59 2.08 1.33
C TRP A 60 -17.73 3.33 1.31
N LYS A 61 -16.96 3.52 2.38
CA LYS A 61 -16.20 4.74 2.62
C LYS A 61 -14.71 4.49 2.46
N SER A 62 -13.99 5.54 2.10
CA SER A 62 -12.53 5.49 2.04
C SER A 62 -11.96 5.08 3.39
N GLY A 63 -10.93 4.24 3.38
CA GLY A 63 -10.41 3.65 4.59
C GLY A 63 -9.43 2.51 4.32
N ASP A 64 -9.04 1.84 5.40
CA ASP A 64 -8.15 0.68 5.34
C ASP A 64 -8.92 -0.60 5.00
N TYR A 65 -8.46 -1.31 3.97
CA TYR A 65 -9.00 -2.60 3.55
C TYR A 65 -7.89 -3.60 3.24
N TRP A 66 -8.25 -4.87 3.08
CA TRP A 66 -7.37 -5.93 2.62
C TRP A 66 -7.69 -6.27 1.17
N ILE A 67 -6.64 -6.34 0.36
CA ILE A 67 -6.74 -6.73 -1.04
C ILE A 67 -5.78 -7.87 -1.37
N ASP A 68 -6.15 -8.66 -2.38
CA ASP A 68 -5.39 -9.77 -2.91
C ASP A 68 -5.30 -9.74 -4.46
N PRO A 69 -4.45 -8.86 -5.02
CA PRO A 69 -4.30 -8.67 -6.47
C PRO A 69 -3.88 -9.91 -7.26
N ASN A 70 -2.97 -10.73 -6.70
CA ASN A 70 -2.50 -11.98 -7.32
C ASN A 70 -3.50 -13.14 -7.17
N GLN A 71 -4.49 -13.00 -6.28
CA GLN A 71 -5.47 -14.02 -5.93
C GLN A 71 -4.82 -15.31 -5.38
N GLY A 72 -5.63 -16.36 -5.24
CA GLY A 72 -5.18 -17.65 -4.76
C GLY A 72 -5.19 -17.71 -3.25
N CYS A 73 -4.02 -17.71 -2.61
CA CYS A 73 -3.93 -17.89 -1.17
C CYS A 73 -4.04 -16.56 -0.43
N THR A 74 -5.20 -16.28 0.16
CA THR A 74 -5.49 -15.01 0.87
C THR A 74 -4.58 -14.67 2.06
N LEU A 75 -3.68 -15.58 2.46
CA LEU A 75 -2.70 -15.33 3.53
C LEU A 75 -1.62 -14.31 3.14
N ASP A 76 -1.41 -14.08 1.84
CA ASP A 76 -0.45 -13.11 1.31
C ASP A 76 -1.12 -11.78 0.88
N ALA A 77 -2.39 -11.60 1.22
CA ALA A 77 -3.13 -10.36 1.02
C ALA A 77 -2.46 -9.19 1.73
N MET A 78 -2.62 -7.98 1.16
CA MET A 78 -2.03 -6.76 1.68
C MET A 78 -3.06 -5.79 2.23
N LYS A 79 -2.73 -5.18 3.37
CA LYS A 79 -3.48 -4.04 3.91
C LYS A 79 -3.12 -2.77 3.14
N VAL A 80 -4.12 -2.08 2.63
CA VAL A 80 -4.00 -0.86 1.82
C VAL A 80 -5.03 0.17 2.25
N PHE A 81 -4.83 1.42 1.86
CA PHE A 81 -5.88 2.43 1.90
C PHE A 81 -6.61 2.46 0.56
N CYS A 82 -7.93 2.31 0.62
CA CYS A 82 -8.81 2.48 -0.53
C CYS A 82 -9.44 3.87 -0.49
N ASN A 83 -9.24 4.63 -1.56
CA ASN A 83 -10.02 5.85 -1.79
C ASN A 83 -11.29 5.47 -2.55
N MET A 84 -12.44 5.40 -1.88
CA MET A 84 -13.72 5.02 -2.47
C MET A 84 -14.36 6.14 -3.31
N GLU A 85 -13.74 7.31 -3.39
CA GLU A 85 -14.16 8.36 -4.33
C GLU A 85 -13.48 8.18 -5.70
N THR A 86 -12.19 7.83 -5.71
CA THR A 86 -11.39 7.70 -6.95
C THR A 86 -11.17 6.25 -7.40
N GLY A 87 -11.31 5.28 -6.50
CA GLY A 87 -10.95 3.87 -6.71
C GLY A 87 -9.47 3.56 -6.51
N GLU A 88 -8.66 4.53 -6.04
CA GLU A 88 -7.22 4.34 -5.86
C GLU A 88 -6.90 3.32 -4.77
N THR A 89 -5.86 2.53 -5.03
CA THR A 89 -5.25 1.60 -4.08
C THR A 89 -3.92 2.19 -3.62
N CYS A 90 -3.85 2.63 -2.36
CA CYS A 90 -2.65 3.23 -1.79
C CYS A 90 -1.91 2.23 -0.89
N VAL A 91 -0.73 1.78 -1.34
CA VAL A 91 0.13 0.85 -0.59
C VAL A 91 1.11 1.64 0.27
N TYR A 92 1.18 1.30 1.56
CA TYR A 92 2.05 1.99 2.51
C TYR A 92 3.52 1.58 2.39
N PRO A 93 4.47 2.53 2.47
CA PRO A 93 5.88 2.23 2.64
C PRO A 93 6.17 1.73 4.06
N ASN A 94 7.15 0.85 4.21
CA ASN A 94 7.63 0.35 5.48
C ASN A 94 9.17 0.23 5.44
N PRO A 95 9.93 1.06 6.17
CA PRO A 95 9.45 2.10 7.09
C PRO A 95 8.90 3.33 6.36
N ALA A 96 7.93 4.02 6.96
CA ALA A 96 7.30 5.21 6.36
C ALA A 96 8.14 6.50 6.48
N THR A 97 9.13 6.54 7.37
CA THR A 97 9.96 7.73 7.59
C THR A 97 11.43 7.36 7.78
N VAL A 98 12.31 8.24 7.34
CA VAL A 98 13.76 8.16 7.57
C VAL A 98 14.15 9.21 8.62
N PRO A 99 14.88 8.83 9.69
CA PRO A 99 15.28 9.77 10.73
C PRO A 99 16.08 10.97 10.21
N LYS A 100 15.78 12.15 10.74
CA LYS A 100 16.46 13.42 10.40
C LYS A 100 17.80 13.52 11.14
N LYS A 101 18.90 13.21 10.44
CA LYS A 101 20.27 13.33 10.97
C LYS A 101 21.27 13.59 9.85
N ASN A 102 22.54 13.80 10.21
CA ASN A 102 23.60 13.74 9.22
C ASN A 102 23.79 12.27 8.80
N TRP A 103 23.53 11.98 7.53
CA TRP A 103 23.65 10.64 6.95
C TRP A 103 24.98 10.41 6.24
N TRP A 104 25.64 11.48 5.78
CA TRP A 104 26.82 11.35 4.94
C TRP A 104 27.80 12.51 5.16
N SER A 105 29.08 12.16 5.22
CA SER A 105 30.19 13.09 5.23
C SER A 105 31.26 12.62 4.25
N SER A 106 31.75 13.52 3.40
CA SER A 106 32.83 13.22 2.45
C SER A 106 34.02 14.14 2.71
N LYS A 107 35.23 13.61 2.54
CA LYS A 107 36.49 14.39 2.53
C LYS A 107 36.77 15.02 1.17
N SER A 108 36.06 14.59 0.13
CA SER A 108 36.18 15.15 -1.22
C SER A 108 35.43 16.47 -1.33
N GLN A 109 36.03 17.44 -2.02
CA GLN A 109 35.34 18.69 -2.37
C GLN A 109 34.41 18.54 -3.59
N LYS A 110 34.53 17.43 -4.34
CA LYS A 110 33.66 17.17 -5.50
C LYS A 110 32.27 16.74 -5.00
N GLN A 111 31.28 17.58 -5.28
CA GLN A 111 29.87 17.25 -5.09
C GLN A 111 29.42 16.25 -6.16
N GLN A 112 28.79 15.16 -5.74
CA GLN A 112 28.21 14.15 -6.61
C GLN A 112 26.97 13.54 -5.95
N HIS A 113 26.09 12.95 -6.75
CA HIS A 113 24.98 12.17 -6.20
C HIS A 113 25.51 10.94 -5.46
N VAL A 114 24.92 10.68 -4.30
CA VAL A 114 25.23 9.53 -3.46
C VAL A 114 23.92 8.85 -3.11
N TRP A 115 23.81 7.57 -3.48
CA TRP A 115 22.59 6.80 -3.25
C TRP A 115 22.45 6.41 -1.79
N PHE A 116 21.29 6.74 -1.21
CA PHE A 116 20.97 6.44 0.18
C PHE A 116 21.00 4.94 0.47
N GLY A 117 20.28 4.14 -0.32
CA GLY A 117 20.16 2.70 -0.10
C GLY A 117 21.41 1.87 -0.41
N GLU A 118 22.34 2.42 -1.20
CA GLU A 118 23.48 1.67 -1.76
C GLU A 118 24.83 2.06 -1.16
N THR A 119 25.03 3.34 -0.84
CA THR A 119 26.37 3.86 -0.48
C THR A 119 26.45 4.35 0.96
N ILE A 120 25.34 4.85 1.52
CA ILE A 120 25.33 5.46 2.84
C ILE A 120 25.23 4.38 3.93
N ASN A 121 26.15 4.41 4.90
CA ASN A 121 26.10 3.49 6.04
C ASN A 121 24.80 3.64 6.84
N GLY A 122 24.07 2.53 7.00
CA GLY A 122 22.76 2.50 7.64
C GLY A 122 21.61 2.99 6.75
N GLY A 123 21.88 3.29 5.48
CA GLY A 123 20.85 3.48 4.46
C GLY A 123 20.24 2.15 4.03
N PHE A 124 19.09 2.22 3.37
CA PHE A 124 18.32 1.07 2.92
C PHE A 124 17.42 1.44 1.73
N HIS A 125 17.01 0.45 0.94
CA HIS A 125 15.99 0.60 -0.09
C HIS A 125 14.61 0.68 0.53
N PHE A 126 13.73 1.54 -0.01
CA PHE A 126 12.36 1.61 0.45
C PHE A 126 11.60 0.34 0.08
N SER A 127 10.96 -0.27 1.07
CA SER A 127 10.05 -1.41 0.91
C SER A 127 8.61 -0.99 1.16
N TYR A 128 7.66 -1.77 0.65
CA TYR A 128 6.22 -1.54 0.77
C TYR A 128 5.53 -2.79 1.30
N GLY A 129 4.37 -2.60 1.92
CA GLY A 129 3.57 -3.69 2.46
C GLY A 129 4.00 -4.17 3.85
N ASP A 130 3.46 -5.32 4.25
CA ASP A 130 3.63 -5.89 5.58
C ASP A 130 5.01 -6.57 5.73
N SER A 131 5.81 -6.11 6.68
CA SER A 131 7.14 -6.66 6.97
C SER A 131 7.11 -8.05 7.63
N SER A 132 5.95 -8.53 8.08
CA SER A 132 5.79 -9.89 8.60
C SER A 132 5.66 -10.94 7.50
N LEU A 133 5.37 -10.52 6.26
CA LEU A 133 5.29 -11.41 5.10
C LEU A 133 6.67 -11.60 4.45
N PRO A 134 6.87 -12.69 3.68
CA PRO A 134 8.11 -12.92 2.97
C PRO A 134 8.52 -11.71 2.08
N PRO A 135 9.83 -11.40 1.93
CA PRO A 135 10.29 -10.19 1.25
C PRO A 135 9.78 -9.98 -0.18
N ASN A 136 9.44 -11.06 -0.89
CA ASN A 136 8.97 -11.00 -2.28
C ASN A 136 7.45 -10.89 -2.41
N THR A 137 6.68 -11.07 -1.34
CA THR A 137 5.22 -11.05 -1.38
C THR A 137 4.69 -9.71 -1.88
N ALA A 138 5.18 -8.60 -1.32
CA ALA A 138 4.78 -7.26 -1.75
C ALA A 138 5.14 -6.98 -3.22
N ASN A 139 6.27 -7.49 -3.71
CA ASN A 139 6.70 -7.30 -5.10
C ASN A 139 5.77 -8.02 -6.09
N VAL A 140 5.36 -9.25 -5.77
CA VAL A 140 4.39 -10.01 -6.58
C VAL A 140 3.06 -9.27 -6.61
N GLN A 141 2.54 -8.90 -5.43
CA GLN A 141 1.27 -8.19 -5.34
C GLN A 141 1.29 -6.85 -6.08
N MET A 142 2.39 -6.07 -5.97
CA MET A 142 2.54 -4.83 -6.75
C MET A 142 2.63 -5.07 -8.25
N THR A 143 3.15 -6.21 -8.71
CA THR A 143 3.17 -6.54 -10.14
C THR A 143 1.74 -6.69 -10.67
N PHE A 144 0.87 -7.39 -9.95
CA PHE A 144 -0.54 -7.50 -10.31
C PHE A 144 -1.28 -6.16 -10.20
N LEU A 145 -1.00 -5.34 -9.18
CA LEU A 145 -1.59 -4.00 -9.09
C LEU A 145 -1.22 -3.12 -10.29
N ARG A 146 0.03 -3.17 -10.77
CA ARG A 146 0.42 -2.46 -12.00
C ARG A 146 -0.34 -2.95 -13.23
N LEU A 147 -0.62 -4.25 -13.34
CA LEU A 147 -1.41 -4.81 -14.45
C LEU A 147 -2.90 -4.41 -14.37
N LEU A 148 -3.42 -4.19 -13.16
CA LEU A 148 -4.82 -3.84 -12.89
C LEU A 148 -5.06 -2.32 -12.82
N SER A 149 -4.02 -1.51 -13.01
CA SER A 149 -4.07 -0.06 -12.94
C SER A 149 -3.64 0.58 -14.26
N THR A 150 -4.17 1.76 -14.56
CA THR A 150 -3.77 2.55 -15.74
C THR A 150 -2.65 3.53 -15.44
N GLU A 151 -2.52 3.93 -14.19
CA GLU A 151 -1.53 4.90 -13.71
C GLU A 151 -1.14 4.61 -12.26
N GLY A 152 -0.04 5.22 -11.82
CA GLY A 152 0.41 5.17 -10.44
C GLY A 152 1.12 6.48 -10.09
N SER A 153 0.92 6.96 -8.87
CA SER A 153 1.49 8.19 -8.37
C SER A 153 2.13 7.97 -7.00
N GLN A 154 3.14 8.77 -6.67
CA GLN A 154 3.79 8.72 -5.37
C GLN A 154 4.38 10.07 -5.00
N ASN A 155 4.15 10.49 -3.75
CA ASN A 155 4.79 11.66 -3.17
C ASN A 155 5.92 11.24 -2.21
N ILE A 156 7.03 11.98 -2.22
CA ILE A 156 8.16 11.79 -1.31
C ILE A 156 8.53 13.14 -0.73
N THR A 157 8.69 13.24 0.58
CA THR A 157 9.15 14.47 1.23
C THR A 157 10.63 14.37 1.61
N TYR A 158 11.45 15.24 1.03
CA TYR A 158 12.84 15.41 1.43
C TYR A 158 12.97 16.45 2.54
N HIS A 159 13.39 16.03 3.74
CA HIS A 159 13.66 16.95 4.85
C HIS A 159 15.11 17.40 4.83
N CYS A 160 15.34 18.71 4.88
CA CYS A 160 16.65 19.31 4.68
C CYS A 160 17.05 20.25 5.81
N LYS A 161 18.35 20.31 6.10
CA LYS A 161 18.99 21.37 6.88
C LYS A 161 20.35 21.64 6.26
N ASN A 162 20.53 22.81 5.66
CA ASN A 162 21.72 23.16 4.85
C ASN A 162 21.98 22.17 3.70
N SER A 163 20.92 21.74 3.02
CA SER A 163 21.00 20.85 1.86
C SER A 163 19.95 21.28 0.84
N VAL A 164 20.37 21.48 -0.41
CA VAL A 164 19.46 21.80 -1.52
C VAL A 164 18.81 20.53 -2.03
N ALA A 165 17.50 20.57 -2.25
CA ALA A 165 16.72 19.41 -2.71
C ALA A 165 16.34 19.51 -4.20
N TYR A 166 16.05 20.72 -4.68
CA TYR A 166 15.59 20.97 -6.05
C TYR A 166 16.21 22.26 -6.62
N LEU A 167 15.60 23.42 -6.36
CA LEU A 167 16.12 24.71 -6.86
C LEU A 167 17.23 25.23 -5.94
N ASP A 168 18.39 25.56 -6.51
CA ASP A 168 19.42 26.32 -5.79
C ASP A 168 19.22 27.81 -6.01
N GLU A 169 18.77 28.54 -4.98
CA GLU A 169 18.48 29.97 -5.13
C GLU A 169 19.73 30.82 -5.44
N ALA A 170 20.92 30.36 -5.02
CA ALA A 170 22.15 31.11 -5.28
C ALA A 170 22.56 31.07 -6.75
N THR A 171 22.20 30.01 -7.47
CA THR A 171 22.59 29.79 -8.88
C THR A 171 21.41 29.81 -9.86
N GLY A 172 20.18 29.80 -9.36
CA GLY A 172 18.95 29.87 -10.15
C GLY A 172 18.70 28.65 -11.05
N ASN A 173 19.27 27.48 -10.73
CA ASN A 173 19.14 26.26 -11.56
C ASN A 173 18.93 25.00 -10.70
N LEU A 174 18.67 23.87 -11.38
CA LEU A 174 18.33 22.58 -10.79
C LEU A 174 19.49 21.57 -10.77
N LYS A 175 20.73 22.03 -11.00
CA LYS A 175 21.90 21.12 -11.08
C LYS A 175 22.22 20.38 -9.77
N LYS A 176 21.66 20.83 -8.66
CA LYS A 176 21.79 20.20 -7.33
C LYS A 176 20.56 19.40 -6.92
N ALA A 177 19.57 19.28 -7.80
CA ALA A 177 18.33 18.58 -7.49
C ALA A 177 18.57 17.08 -7.23
N LEU A 178 17.81 16.51 -6.32
CA LEU A 178 17.93 15.10 -5.96
C LEU A 178 17.53 14.16 -7.11
N LEU A 179 18.01 12.92 -7.04
CA LEU A 179 17.63 11.84 -7.95
C LEU A 179 16.74 10.86 -7.21
N LEU A 180 15.76 10.30 -7.91
CA LEU A 180 14.92 9.22 -7.41
C LEU A 180 15.16 7.99 -8.29
N GLN A 181 15.18 6.81 -7.66
CA GLN A 181 15.31 5.54 -8.36
C GLN A 181 13.95 4.85 -8.47
N GLY A 182 13.51 4.57 -9.68
CA GLY A 182 12.30 3.80 -9.95
C GLY A 182 12.49 2.30 -9.71
N SER A 183 11.39 1.56 -9.59
CA SER A 183 11.42 0.10 -9.34
C SER A 183 11.90 -0.75 -10.53
N ASN A 184 12.11 -0.13 -11.69
CA ASN A 184 12.58 -0.75 -12.93
C ASN A 184 13.99 -0.24 -13.30
N ASP A 185 14.77 0.18 -12.31
CA ASP A 185 16.12 0.74 -12.43
C ASP A 185 16.23 2.04 -13.24
N VAL A 186 15.09 2.70 -13.51
CA VAL A 186 15.06 3.99 -14.21
C VAL A 186 15.19 5.13 -13.22
N GLU A 187 16.18 6.00 -13.46
CA GLU A 187 16.33 7.25 -12.71
C GLU A 187 15.29 8.29 -13.12
N ILE A 188 14.66 8.92 -12.11
CA ILE A 188 13.73 10.03 -12.27
C ILE A 188 14.43 11.30 -11.78
N ARG A 189 14.44 12.34 -12.63
CA ARG A 189 15.29 13.54 -12.48
C ARG A 189 14.48 14.83 -12.42
N ALA A 190 15.13 15.94 -12.08
CA ALA A 190 14.53 17.28 -12.18
C ALA A 190 14.46 17.80 -13.63
N GLU A 191 15.44 17.46 -14.46
CA GLU A 191 15.60 17.92 -15.84
C GLU A 191 15.96 16.74 -16.75
N GLY A 192 15.59 16.83 -18.03
CA GLY A 192 15.91 15.81 -19.05
C GLY A 192 14.67 15.40 -19.86
N ASN A 193 14.55 14.11 -20.16
CA ASN A 193 13.40 13.57 -20.86
C ASN A 193 12.14 13.71 -19.99
N SER A 194 11.12 14.42 -20.48
CA SER A 194 9.90 14.74 -19.74
C SER A 194 9.09 13.53 -19.25
N ARG A 195 9.33 12.33 -19.80
CA ARG A 195 8.73 11.08 -19.29
C ARG A 195 9.35 10.58 -17.99
N PHE A 196 10.54 11.08 -17.63
CA PHE A 196 11.30 10.65 -16.46
C PHE A 196 11.68 11.85 -15.58
N THR A 197 10.86 12.91 -15.60
CA THR A 197 11.01 14.07 -14.72
C THR A 197 9.94 14.07 -13.63
N TYR A 198 10.35 14.33 -12.38
CA TYR A 198 9.40 14.55 -11.29
C TYR A 198 8.93 16.01 -11.24
N THR A 199 7.81 16.25 -10.56
CA THR A 199 7.31 17.60 -10.27
C THR A 199 7.46 17.88 -8.77
N VAL A 200 7.51 19.16 -8.40
CA VAL A 200 7.66 19.60 -7.01
C VAL A 200 6.43 20.40 -6.62
N LEU A 201 5.78 19.98 -5.53
CA LEU A 201 4.57 20.61 -5.00
C LEU A 201 4.92 21.78 -4.06
N GLN A 202 6.04 21.65 -3.35
CA GLN A 202 6.54 22.68 -2.43
C GLN A 202 8.07 22.59 -2.33
N ASP A 203 8.80 23.70 -2.47
CA ASP A 203 10.25 23.74 -2.25
C ASP A 203 10.65 24.72 -1.13
N GLY A 204 11.08 24.16 0.01
CA GLY A 204 11.58 24.91 1.16
C GLY A 204 13.09 24.70 1.41
N CYS A 205 13.80 24.07 0.47
CA CYS A 205 15.21 23.69 0.63
C CYS A 205 16.15 24.50 -0.28
N THR A 206 15.74 25.70 -0.71
CA THR A 206 16.47 26.46 -1.73
C THR A 206 17.76 27.14 -1.24
N LYS A 207 17.93 27.27 0.08
CA LYS A 207 19.04 27.97 0.74
C LYS A 207 19.51 27.27 2.02
N HIS A 208 20.76 27.55 2.41
CA HIS A 208 21.35 27.07 3.67
C HIS A 208 21.05 28.02 4.83
N THR A 209 19.96 27.77 5.56
CA THR A 209 19.46 28.64 6.64
C THR A 209 19.83 28.19 8.05
N GLY A 210 20.42 27.01 8.21
CA GLY A 210 20.66 26.36 9.51
C GLY A 210 19.40 25.80 10.19
N LYS A 211 18.22 26.01 9.62
CA LYS A 211 16.93 25.51 10.11
C LYS A 211 16.44 24.34 9.26
N TRP A 212 15.50 23.57 9.79
CA TRP A 212 14.87 22.49 9.05
C TRP A 212 13.84 23.03 8.05
N GLY A 213 13.93 22.57 6.81
CA GLY A 213 12.96 22.76 5.74
C GLY A 213 12.46 21.42 5.20
N LYS A 214 11.65 21.50 4.15
CA LYS A 214 11.19 20.33 3.38
C LYS A 214 10.95 20.71 1.93
N THR A 215 11.13 19.73 1.05
CA THR A 215 10.68 19.77 -0.34
C THR A 215 9.79 18.55 -0.57
N VAL A 216 8.63 18.76 -1.19
CA VAL A 216 7.63 17.74 -1.50
C VAL A 216 7.54 17.60 -3.01
#